data_AF-A0A6V7HLT0-F1
#
_entry.id   AF-A0A6V7HLT0-F1
#
_cell.length_a   1.000
_cell.length_b   1.000
_cell.length_c   1.000
_cell.angle_alpha   90.00
_cell.angle_beta   90.00
_cell.angle_gamma   90.00
#
_symmetry.space_group_name_H-M   'P 1'
#
loop_
_entity.id
_entity.type
_entity.pdbx_description
1 polymer ?
#
loop_
_entity_poly.entity_id
_entity_poly.type
_entity_poly.pdbx_seq_one_letter_code
_entity_poly.pdbx_strand_id
1 'polypeptide(L)'
;EQAHDAKQQIATSPEDIEDLPGGPQGPQVPRRRGGISAEPVSEEDATSYVKKVVPKDYKTMAALSKAIAKNVLFAHLDENERSDIFDAMFPVTFLPGEPIIRQ
;
A
#
# COMPACT_ATOMS: atom_id res chain seq x y z
N GLU A 1 -1.28 21.99 58.81
CA GLU A 1 -1.49 22.19 57.36
C GLU A 1 -0.20 21.90 56.64
N GLN A 2 -0.05 20.73 56.02
CA GLN A 2 -0.46 20.40 54.64
C GLN A 2 0.30 21.25 53.60
N ALA A 3 0.89 20.76 52.50
CA ALA A 3 1.49 19.51 52.04
C ALA A 3 1.90 19.78 50.56
N HIS A 4 2.83 18.97 50.01
CA HIS A 4 3.15 18.76 48.58
C HIS A 4 4.07 19.81 47.90
N ASP A 5 5.29 19.47 47.46
CA ASP A 5 5.74 18.45 46.49
C ASP A 5 5.56 18.88 45.01
N ALA A 6 6.49 18.39 44.17
CA ALA A 6 6.43 18.26 42.70
C ALA A 6 7.48 19.04 41.89
N LYS A 7 8.73 18.57 42.00
CA LYS A 7 9.48 17.96 40.88
C LYS A 7 9.05 18.39 39.47
N GLN A 8 9.61 19.48 38.96
CA GLN A 8 9.67 19.75 37.52
C GLN A 8 10.66 18.77 36.88
N GLN A 9 10.13 17.66 36.37
CA GLN A 9 10.78 16.81 35.38
C GLN A 9 9.78 16.57 34.25
N ILE A 10 9.82 17.37 33.19
CA ILE A 10 9.46 16.92 31.83
C ILE A 10 10.29 17.74 30.84
N ALA A 11 11.29 17.09 30.25
CA ALA A 11 11.77 17.37 28.89
C ALA A 11 12.58 16.15 28.42
N THR A 12 11.90 15.05 28.12
CA THR A 12 12.47 14.02 27.24
C THR A 12 11.87 14.25 25.86
N SER A 13 12.72 14.71 24.94
CA SER A 13 12.38 14.99 23.55
C SER A 13 11.97 13.70 22.82
N PRO A 14 11.03 13.72 21.85
CA PRO A 14 10.50 12.50 21.22
C PRO A 14 11.42 11.86 20.17
N GLU A 15 12.60 12.42 19.91
CA GLU A 15 13.37 12.13 18.69
C GLU A 15 14.41 11.00 18.84
N ASP A 16 14.61 10.42 20.04
CA ASP A 16 15.71 9.48 20.31
C ASP A 16 15.31 7.99 20.41
N ILE A 17 14.11 7.58 19.95
CA ILE A 17 13.62 6.18 20.12
C ILE A 17 13.96 5.27 18.91
N GLU A 18 14.52 5.78 17.83
CA GLU A 18 14.66 5.00 16.58
C GLU A 18 15.83 4.01 16.51
N ASP A 19 16.67 3.83 17.53
CA ASP A 19 17.81 2.89 17.44
C ASP A 19 18.04 2.02 18.69
N LEU A 20 17.06 1.16 19.04
CA LEU A 20 17.25 0.13 20.08
C LEU A 20 16.75 -1.25 19.61
N PRO A 21 17.60 -2.30 19.68
CA PRO A 21 17.24 -3.63 19.21
C PRO A 21 16.28 -4.31 20.20
N GLY A 22 15.10 -4.68 19.69
CA GLY A 22 14.30 -5.84 20.12
C GLY A 22 14.19 -6.14 21.62
N GLY A 23 13.85 -5.15 22.45
CA GLY A 23 13.44 -5.37 23.84
C GLY A 23 11.97 -5.83 23.95
N PRO A 24 11.57 -6.46 25.08
CA PRO A 24 10.20 -6.93 25.28
C PRO A 24 9.23 -5.74 25.20
N GLN A 25 8.30 -5.80 24.24
CA GLN A 25 7.37 -4.72 23.95
C GLN A 25 6.43 -4.54 25.15
N GLY A 26 6.62 -3.46 25.90
CA GLY A 26 5.64 -2.98 26.88
C GLY A 26 4.31 -2.60 26.21
N PRO A 27 3.29 -2.20 26.98
CA PRO A 27 1.97 -1.85 26.44
C PRO A 27 2.11 -0.78 25.34
N GLN A 28 1.77 -1.13 24.10
CA GLN A 28 1.79 -0.23 22.97
C GLN A 28 0.81 0.92 23.23
N VAL A 29 1.31 2.13 23.41
CA VAL A 29 0.48 3.34 23.54
C VAL A 29 -0.23 3.55 22.19
N PRO A 30 -1.56 3.69 22.15
CA PRO A 30 -2.28 3.88 20.90
C PRO A 30 -1.83 5.18 20.21
N ARG A 31 -1.25 5.07 19.01
CA ARG A 31 -0.84 6.21 18.17
C ARG A 31 -2.04 6.77 17.42
N ARG A 32 -2.09 8.09 17.23
CA ARG A 32 -3.07 8.76 16.36
C ARG A 32 -2.86 8.30 14.91
N ARG A 33 -3.94 7.97 14.20
CA ARG A 33 -3.90 7.53 12.79
C ARG A 33 -3.99 8.73 11.85
N GLY A 34 -3.07 8.85 10.90
CA GLY A 34 -3.17 9.78 9.77
C GLY A 34 -4.09 9.25 8.67
N GLY A 35 -4.73 10.15 7.92
CA GLY A 35 -5.50 9.79 6.72
C GLY A 35 -4.61 9.69 5.48
N ILE A 36 -5.12 9.02 4.44
CA ILE A 36 -4.52 8.97 3.10
C ILE A 36 -5.52 9.53 2.07
N SER A 37 -5.03 10.15 1.00
CA SER A 37 -5.85 10.63 -0.12
C SER A 37 -5.15 10.34 -1.43
N ALA A 38 -5.90 9.86 -2.42
CA ALA A 38 -5.45 9.76 -3.80
C ALA A 38 -5.66 11.10 -4.54
N GLU A 39 -5.19 11.17 -5.79
CA GLU A 39 -5.45 12.27 -6.70
C GLU A 39 -6.93 12.30 -7.16
N PRO A 40 -7.51 13.48 -7.42
CA PRO A 40 -8.87 13.59 -7.92
C PRO A 40 -8.95 13.07 -9.36
N VAL A 41 -9.92 12.19 -9.63
CA VAL A 41 -10.22 11.70 -10.99
C VAL A 41 -11.48 12.42 -11.48
N SER A 42 -11.37 13.18 -12.57
CA SER A 42 -12.52 13.87 -13.19
C SER A 42 -13.25 12.98 -14.20
N GLU A 43 -14.47 13.36 -14.59
CA GLU A 43 -15.22 12.67 -15.65
C GLU A 43 -14.52 12.80 -17.01
N GLU A 44 -13.83 13.92 -17.24
CA GLU A 44 -13.03 14.15 -18.44
C GLU A 44 -11.84 13.18 -18.49
N ASP A 45 -11.19 12.89 -17.35
CA ASP A 45 -10.09 11.91 -17.28
C ASP A 45 -10.58 10.49 -17.54
N ALA A 46 -11.73 10.12 -16.98
CA ALA A 46 -12.32 8.79 -17.16
C ALA A 46 -12.73 8.54 -18.62
N THR A 47 -13.26 9.57 -19.29
CA THR A 47 -13.75 9.46 -20.68
C THR A 47 -12.64 9.62 -21.73
N SER A 48 -11.57 10.34 -21.40
CA SER A 48 -10.40 10.50 -22.28
C SER A 48 -9.38 9.36 -22.17
N TYR A 49 -9.52 8.48 -21.18
CA TYR A 49 -8.62 7.33 -21.02
C TYR A 49 -8.68 6.37 -22.22
N VAL A 50 -7.53 6.16 -22.87
CA VAL A 50 -7.40 5.21 -23.98
C VAL A 50 -7.02 3.84 -23.42
N LYS A 51 -7.93 2.86 -23.56
CA LYS A 51 -7.69 1.47 -23.15
C LYS A 51 -6.49 0.88 -23.90
N LYS A 52 -5.43 0.58 -23.14
CA LYS A 52 -4.24 -0.09 -23.68
C LYS A 52 -4.49 -1.59 -23.78
N VAL A 53 -4.11 -2.17 -24.91
CA VAL A 53 -4.19 -3.62 -25.14
C VAL A 53 -2.80 -4.15 -25.43
N VAL A 54 -2.25 -4.92 -24.50
CA VAL A 54 -1.01 -5.67 -24.65
C VAL A 54 -1.37 -7.13 -24.91
N PRO A 55 -0.99 -7.70 -26.06
CA PRO A 55 -1.40 -9.05 -26.44
C PRO A 55 -0.86 -10.10 -25.47
N LYS A 56 -1.73 -11.02 -25.04
CA LYS A 56 -1.43 -12.12 -24.11
C LYS A 56 -2.03 -13.41 -24.64
N ASP A 57 -1.37 -14.53 -24.36
CA ASP A 57 -1.90 -15.85 -24.66
C ASP A 57 -2.89 -16.32 -23.58
N TYR A 58 -3.78 -17.24 -23.96
CA TYR A 58 -4.81 -17.78 -23.06
C TYR A 58 -4.23 -18.37 -21.77
N LYS A 59 -3.03 -18.97 -21.84
CA LYS A 59 -2.36 -19.54 -20.67
C LYS A 59 -1.97 -18.46 -19.67
N THR A 60 -1.41 -17.33 -20.14
CA THR A 60 -1.06 -16.20 -19.27
C THR A 60 -2.30 -15.55 -18.68
N MET A 61 -3.36 -15.34 -19.47
CA MET A 61 -4.62 -14.77 -18.95
C MET A 61 -5.24 -15.63 -17.85
N ALA A 62 -5.25 -16.95 -18.03
CA ALA A 62 -5.75 -17.89 -17.01
C ALA A 62 -4.88 -17.86 -15.74
N ALA A 63 -3.56 -17.77 -15.89
CA ALA A 63 -2.64 -17.66 -14.76
C ALA A 63 -2.83 -16.35 -13.97
N LEU A 64 -3.00 -15.22 -14.67
CA LEU A 64 -3.28 -13.93 -14.05
C LEU A 64 -4.61 -13.97 -13.27
N SER A 65 -5.68 -14.45 -13.91
CA SER A 65 -6.99 -14.60 -13.28
C SER A 65 -6.92 -15.42 -11.99
N LYS A 66 -6.22 -16.55 -12.03
CA LYS A 66 -6.00 -17.40 -10.84
C LYS A 66 -5.20 -16.68 -9.75
N ALA A 67 -4.16 -15.92 -10.12
CA ALA A 67 -3.31 -15.21 -9.17
C ALA A 67 -4.05 -14.11 -8.43
N ILE A 68 -4.99 -13.41 -9.09
CA ILE A 68 -5.70 -12.27 -8.50
C ILE A 68 -7.07 -12.60 -7.89
N ALA A 69 -7.56 -13.84 -8.03
CA ALA A 69 -8.92 -14.22 -7.63
C ALA A 69 -9.28 -13.95 -6.15
N LYS A 70 -8.28 -13.92 -5.25
CA LYS A 70 -8.49 -13.65 -3.81
C LYS A 70 -8.13 -12.21 -3.38
N ASN A 71 -7.66 -11.37 -4.31
CA ASN A 71 -7.30 -10.00 -4.01
C ASN A 71 -8.56 -9.13 -3.93
N VAL A 72 -8.73 -8.40 -2.83
CA VAL A 72 -9.91 -7.56 -2.58
C VAL A 72 -10.15 -6.51 -3.68
N LEU A 73 -9.08 -5.99 -4.27
CA LEU A 73 -9.15 -5.00 -5.36
C LEU A 73 -9.74 -5.55 -6.67
N PHE A 74 -9.88 -6.87 -6.79
CA PHE A 74 -10.38 -7.54 -8.00
C PHE A 74 -11.59 -8.45 -7.76
N ALA A 75 -11.95 -8.70 -6.50
CA ALA A 75 -12.98 -9.65 -6.12
C ALA A 75 -14.37 -9.29 -6.66
N HIS A 76 -14.64 -8.00 -6.87
CA HIS A 76 -15.95 -7.47 -7.23
C HIS A 76 -16.05 -6.92 -8.65
N LEU A 77 -15.01 -7.13 -9.47
CA LEU A 77 -15.04 -6.75 -10.88
C LEU A 77 -15.83 -7.77 -11.70
N ASP A 78 -16.57 -7.28 -12.69
CA ASP A 78 -17.22 -8.12 -13.68
C ASP A 78 -16.20 -8.70 -14.70
N GLU A 79 -16.67 -9.53 -15.64
CA GLU A 79 -15.81 -10.18 -16.62
C GLU A 79 -15.17 -9.18 -17.61
N ASN A 80 -15.89 -8.11 -17.97
CA ASN A 80 -15.41 -7.10 -18.92
C ASN A 80 -14.33 -6.22 -18.28
N GLU A 81 -14.56 -5.75 -17.06
CA GLU A 81 -13.61 -4.97 -16.27
C GLU A 81 -12.31 -5.75 -16.02
N ARG A 82 -12.45 -7.05 -15.68
CA ARG A 82 -11.29 -7.93 -15.53
C ARG A 82 -10.49 -8.07 -16.82
N SER A 83 -11.18 -8.24 -17.95
CA SER A 83 -10.53 -8.33 -19.26
C SER A 83 -9.78 -7.04 -19.60
N ASP A 84 -10.42 -5.88 -19.42
CA ASP A 84 -9.82 -4.57 -19.68
C ASP A 84 -8.54 -4.35 -18.86
N ILE A 85 -8.52 -4.74 -17.58
CA ILE A 85 -7.33 -4.62 -16.74
C ILE A 85 -6.24 -5.59 -17.19
N PHE A 86 -6.59 -6.83 -17.51
CA PHE A 86 -5.61 -7.79 -18.00
C PHE A 86 -4.99 -7.35 -19.31
N ASP A 87 -5.76 -6.78 -20.22
CA ASP A 87 -5.25 -6.24 -21.48
C ASP A 87 -4.26 -5.09 -21.24
N ALA A 88 -4.51 -4.24 -20.24
CA ALA A 88 -3.63 -3.13 -19.88
C ALA A 88 -2.32 -3.54 -19.17
N MET A 89 -2.26 -4.73 -18.55
CA MET A 89 -1.02 -5.22 -17.90
C MET A 89 0.11 -5.40 -18.90
N PHE A 90 1.33 -4.99 -18.54
CA PHE A 90 2.51 -5.09 -19.39
C PHE A 90 3.61 -5.93 -18.73
N PRO A 91 4.37 -6.72 -19.52
CA PRO A 91 5.48 -7.50 -18.98
C PRO A 91 6.65 -6.59 -18.60
N VAL A 92 7.32 -6.91 -17.50
CA VAL A 92 8.59 -6.29 -17.11
C VAL A 92 9.55 -7.40 -16.72
N THR A 93 10.75 -7.39 -17.29
CA THR A 93 11.79 -8.41 -17.06
C THR A 93 12.96 -7.78 -16.29
N PHE A 94 13.48 -8.50 -15.30
CA PHE A 94 14.57 -8.04 -14.45
C PHE A 94 15.72 -9.05 -14.43
N LEU A 95 16.92 -8.56 -14.12
CA LEU A 95 18.08 -9.42 -13.90
C LEU A 95 18.12 -9.93 -12.45
N PRO A 96 18.77 -11.08 -12.20
CA PRO A 96 18.97 -11.56 -10.83
C PRO A 96 19.69 -10.51 -9.96
N GLY A 97 19.11 -10.19 -8.81
CA GLY A 97 19.67 -9.21 -7.86
C GLY A 97 19.25 -7.75 -8.10
N GLU A 98 18.46 -7.46 -9.12
CA GLU A 98 17.96 -6.11 -9.39
C GLU A 98 16.77 -5.75 -8.47
N PRO A 99 16.81 -4.61 -7.75
CA PRO A 99 15.70 -4.19 -6.89
C PRO A 99 14.52 -3.65 -7.72
N ILE A 100 13.34 -4.27 -7.58
CA ILE A 100 12.12 -3.90 -8.33
C ILE A 100 11.42 -2.66 -7.72
N ILE A 101 11.32 -2.62 -6.38
CA ILE A 101 10.74 -1.52 -5.60
C ILE A 101 11.60 -1.26 -4.36
N ARG A 102 11.55 -0.04 -3.81
CA ARG A 102 12.24 0.36 -2.58
C ARG A 102 11.22 0.66 -1.49
N GLN A 103 11.62 0.44 -0.24
CA GLN A 103 10.85 0.82 0.94
C GLN A 103 10.84 2.33 1.12
#